data_AF-A0A519CEN5-F1
#
_entry.id   AF-A0A519CEN5-F1
#
_cell.length_a   1.000
_cell.length_b   1.000
_cell.length_c   1.000
_cell.angle_alpha   90.00
_cell.angle_beta   90.00
_cell.angle_gamma   90.00
#
_symmetry.space_group_name_H-M   'P 1'
#
loop_
_entity.id
_entity.type
_entity.pdbx_description
1 polymer ?
#
loop_
_entity_poly.entity_id
_entity_poly.type
_entity_poly.pdbx_seq_one_letter_code
_entity_poly.pdbx_strand_id
1 'polypeptide(L)'
;MDDFDAEEWAEMQKMYITHTSKELVKIQEDIDNVAMDFLRTFGHNIKGSGGMYGFEEVTSLGTEIEASAKANDRGKIKILLEELSTFLKTKN
;
A
#
# COMPACT_ATOMS: atom_id res chain seq x y z
N MET A 1 -12.13 6.95 25.65
CA MET A 1 -11.23 5.95 25.06
C MET A 1 -9.86 6.43 25.42
N ASP A 2 -9.03 5.57 25.99
CA ASP A 2 -7.65 5.92 26.39
C ASP A 2 -6.97 6.57 25.18
N ASP A 3 -6.65 7.85 25.33
CA ASP A 3 -6.03 8.67 24.32
C ASP A 3 -4.64 8.08 24.07
N PHE A 4 -4.44 7.45 22.92
CA PHE A 4 -3.09 7.23 22.42
C PHE A 4 -2.38 8.58 22.47
N ASP A 5 -1.25 8.64 23.17
CA ASP A 5 -0.44 9.84 23.08
C ASP A 5 0.14 9.97 21.66
N ALA A 6 0.63 11.16 21.34
CA ALA A 6 1.12 11.45 20.00
C ALA A 6 2.30 10.54 19.59
N GLU A 7 3.06 10.02 20.56
CA GLU A 7 4.20 9.13 20.31
C GLU A 7 3.74 7.73 19.94
N GLU A 8 2.78 7.17 20.68
CA GLU A 8 2.20 5.85 20.36
C GLU A 8 1.51 5.84 19.00
N TRP A 9 0.79 6.91 18.66
CA TRP A 9 0.18 7.06 17.33
C TRP A 9 1.24 7.10 16.20
N ALA A 10 2.31 7.86 16.39
CA ALA A 10 3.40 7.94 15.42
C ALA A 10 4.10 6.58 15.22
N GLU A 11 4.28 5.80 16.29
CA GLU A 11 4.85 4.45 16.20
C GLU A 11 3.92 3.49 15.44
N MET A 12 2.60 3.57 15.64
CA MET A 12 1.63 2.80 14.86
C MET A 12 1.69 3.13 13.37
N GLN A 13 1.77 4.43 13.02
CA GLN A 13 1.92 4.87 11.64
C GLN A 13 3.23 4.36 11.01
N LYS A 14 4.34 4.42 11.75
CA LYS A 14 5.65 3.93 11.29
C LYS A 14 5.67 2.42 11.08
N MET A 15 5.02 1.66 11.97
CA MET A 15 4.85 0.22 11.81
C MET A 15 4.05 -0.12 10.55
N TYR A 16 2.99 0.63 10.26
CA TYR A 16 2.20 0.49 9.03
C TYR A 16 3.04 0.75 7.78
N ILE A 17 3.79 1.86 7.73
CA ILE A 17 4.67 2.20 6.60
C ILE A 17 5.73 1.12 6.40
N THR A 18 6.35 0.64 7.48
CA THR A 18 7.36 -0.43 7.43
C THR A 18 6.77 -1.74 6.90
N HIS A 19 5.59 -2.13 7.37
CA HIS A 19 4.91 -3.34 6.91
C HIS A 19 4.56 -3.26 5.43
N THR A 20 3.88 -2.18 5.02
CA THR A 20 3.44 -1.96 3.64
C THR A 20 4.62 -1.89 2.68
N SER A 21 5.70 -1.21 3.07
CA SER A 21 6.94 -1.13 2.27
C SER A 21 7.58 -2.50 2.07
N LYS A 22 7.59 -3.37 3.09
CA LYS A 22 8.13 -4.73 2.99
C LYS A 22 7.30 -5.61 2.05
N GLU A 23 5.97 -5.52 2.12
CA GLU A 23 5.11 -6.23 1.18
C GLU A 23 5.29 -5.74 -0.25
N LEU A 24 5.35 -4.42 -0.44
CA LEU A 24 5.58 -3.79 -1.74
C LEU A 24 6.87 -4.26 -2.40
N VAL A 25 7.98 -4.30 -1.66
CA VAL A 25 9.28 -4.77 -2.19
C VAL A 25 9.18 -6.21 -2.70
N LYS A 26 8.56 -7.12 -1.94
CA LYS A 26 8.37 -8.52 -2.37
C LYS A 26 7.53 -8.64 -3.64
N ILE A 27 6.53 -7.78 -3.80
CA ILE A 27 5.70 -7.73 -5.01
C ILE A 27 6.54 -7.23 -6.19
N GLN A 28 7.32 -6.17 -6.00
CA GLN A 28 8.13 -5.58 -7.06
C GLN A 28 9.26 -6.50 -7.54
N GLU A 29 9.85 -7.30 -6.64
CA GLU A 29 10.92 -8.26 -6.97
C GLU A 29 10.48 -9.32 -7.99
N ASP A 30 9.22 -9.73 -7.99
CA ASP A 30 8.70 -10.79 -8.87
C ASP A 30 7.41 -10.38 -9.59
N ILE A 31 7.24 -9.08 -9.85
CA ILE A 31 5.98 -8.50 -10.31
C ILE A 31 5.43 -9.14 -11.59
N ASP A 32 6.28 -9.72 -12.45
CA ASP A 32 5.82 -10.37 -13.68
C ASP A 32 5.16 -11.74 -13.43
N ASN A 33 5.51 -12.41 -12.33
CA ASN A 33 4.94 -13.71 -11.95
C ASN A 33 3.87 -13.63 -10.86
N VAL A 34 3.74 -12.50 -10.16
CA VAL A 34 2.68 -12.31 -9.15
C VAL A 34 1.30 -12.45 -9.81
N ALA A 35 0.45 -13.33 -9.26
CA ALA A 35 -0.92 -13.53 -9.72
C ALA A 35 -1.78 -12.26 -9.54
N MET A 36 -2.66 -11.97 -10.50
CA MET A 36 -3.55 -10.81 -10.44
C MET A 36 -4.42 -10.79 -9.18
N ASP A 37 -4.90 -11.94 -8.72
CA ASP A 37 -5.69 -12.03 -7.49
C ASP A 37 -4.90 -11.61 -6.24
N PHE A 38 -3.59 -11.86 -6.23
CA PHE A 38 -2.73 -11.37 -5.16
C PHE A 38 -2.61 -9.85 -5.22
N LEU A 39 -2.36 -9.27 -6.40
CA LEU A 39 -2.29 -7.82 -6.59
C LEU A 39 -3.61 -7.12 -6.24
N ARG A 40 -4.74 -7.72 -6.62
CA ARG A 40 -6.08 -7.26 -6.25
C ARG A 40 -6.25 -7.22 -4.73
N THR A 41 -5.83 -8.29 -4.05
CA THR A 41 -5.95 -8.41 -2.59
C THR A 41 -5.02 -7.41 -1.89
N PHE A 42 -3.79 -7.25 -2.37
CA PHE A 42 -2.88 -6.23 -1.88
C PHE A 42 -3.47 -4.82 -1.99
N GLY A 43 -3.96 -4.44 -3.19
CA GLY A 43 -4.64 -3.15 -3.40
C GLY A 43 -5.84 -2.97 -2.48
N HIS A 44 -6.68 -4.00 -2.32
CA HIS A 44 -7.83 -3.98 -1.41
C HIS A 44 -7.44 -3.74 0.05
N ASN A 45 -6.38 -4.41 0.53
CA ASN A 45 -5.91 -4.30 1.91
C ASN A 45 -5.38 -2.90 2.21
N ILE A 46 -4.52 -2.36 1.34
CA ILE A 46 -3.94 -1.03 1.56
C ILE A 46 -4.97 0.08 1.32
N LYS A 47 -5.96 -0.15 0.45
CA LYS A 47 -7.13 0.74 0.32
C LYS A 47 -7.84 0.93 1.64
N GLY A 48 -8.16 -0.19 2.32
CA GLY A 48 -8.91 -0.17 3.58
C GLY A 48 -8.07 0.34 4.76
N SER A 49 -6.80 -0.06 4.83
CA SER A 49 -5.93 0.27 5.96
C SER A 49 -5.31 1.65 5.89
N GLY A 50 -5.02 2.21 4.70
CA GLY A 50 -4.37 3.52 4.55
C GLY A 50 -5.10 4.63 5.32
N GLY A 51 -6.41 4.74 5.12
CA GLY A 51 -7.26 5.69 5.84
C GLY A 51 -7.28 5.48 7.35
N MET A 52 -7.19 4.24 7.84
CA MET A 52 -7.15 3.94 9.28
C MET A 52 -5.90 4.52 9.95
N TYR A 53 -4.81 4.72 9.21
CA TYR A 53 -3.55 5.29 9.69
C TYR A 53 -3.33 6.73 9.21
N GLY A 54 -4.31 7.38 8.58
CA GLY A 54 -4.22 8.76 8.09
C GLY A 54 -3.44 8.92 6.77
N PHE A 55 -3.30 7.86 5.97
CA PHE A 55 -2.61 7.87 4.69
C PHE A 55 -3.60 7.78 3.52
N GLU A 56 -4.29 8.89 3.23
CA GLU A 56 -5.28 8.96 2.14
C GLU A 56 -4.69 8.59 0.77
N GLU A 57 -3.44 8.97 0.50
CA GLU A 57 -2.74 8.62 -0.74
C GLU A 57 -2.59 7.10 -0.92
N VAL A 58 -2.30 6.38 0.18
CA VAL A 58 -2.23 4.90 0.16
C VAL A 58 -3.61 4.32 -0.13
N THR A 59 -4.66 4.92 0.41
CA THR A 59 -6.04 4.52 0.10
C THR A 59 -6.37 4.73 -1.38
N SER A 60 -5.97 5.86 -1.96
CA SER A 60 -6.17 6.17 -3.38
C SER A 60 -5.43 5.17 -4.28
N LEU A 61 -4.12 5.01 -4.06
CA LEU A 61 -3.28 4.08 -4.82
C LEU A 61 -3.75 2.63 -4.67
N GLY A 62 -4.16 2.20 -3.48
CA GLY A 62 -4.76 0.90 -3.25
C GLY A 62 -6.03 0.65 -4.07
N THR A 63 -6.88 1.68 -4.19
CA THR A 63 -8.09 1.63 -5.02
C THR A 63 -7.73 1.41 -6.49
N GLU A 64 -6.74 2.14 -7.00
CA GLU A 64 -6.30 2.02 -8.38
C GLU A 64 -5.60 0.70 -8.68
N ILE A 65 -4.79 0.19 -7.75
CA ILE A 65 -4.15 -1.13 -7.88
C ILE A 65 -5.21 -2.22 -7.91
N GLU A 66 -6.20 -2.17 -7.00
CA GLU A 66 -7.32 -3.13 -6.97
C GLU A 66 -8.10 -3.12 -8.29
N ALA A 67 -8.41 -1.93 -8.82
CA ALA A 67 -9.12 -1.77 -10.08
C ALA A 67 -8.29 -2.27 -11.28
N SER A 68 -7.00 -1.94 -11.33
CA SER A 68 -6.10 -2.34 -12.41
C SER A 68 -5.88 -3.86 -12.42
N ALA A 69 -5.81 -4.49 -11.24
CA ALA A 69 -5.74 -5.94 -11.12
C ALA A 69 -7.01 -6.64 -11.63
N LYS A 70 -8.20 -6.07 -11.36
CA LYS A 70 -9.47 -6.57 -11.94
C LYS A 70 -9.52 -6.40 -13.46
N ALA A 71 -8.88 -5.37 -13.98
CA ALA A 71 -8.76 -5.13 -15.42
C ALA A 71 -7.61 -5.92 -16.09
N ASN A 72 -6.83 -6.68 -15.31
CA ASN A 72 -5.64 -7.40 -15.77
C ASN A 72 -4.57 -6.48 -16.41
N ASP A 73 -4.48 -5.24 -15.95
CA ASP A 73 -3.55 -4.22 -16.46
C ASP A 73 -2.26 -4.20 -15.62
N ARG A 74 -1.39 -5.18 -15.85
CA ARG A 74 -0.10 -5.28 -15.16
C ARG A 74 0.81 -4.07 -15.41
N GLY A 75 0.71 -3.46 -16.60
CA GLY A 75 1.49 -2.28 -16.96
C GLY A 75 1.17 -1.10 -16.04
N LYS A 76 -0.13 -0.79 -15.87
CA LYS A 76 -0.58 0.25 -14.94
C LYS A 76 -0.23 -0.09 -13.49
N ILE A 77 -0.35 -1.35 -13.08
CA ILE A 77 0.01 -1.75 -11.71
C ILE A 77 1.48 -1.46 -11.42
N LYS A 78 2.41 -1.73 -12.35
CA LYS A 78 3.83 -1.42 -12.14
C LYS A 78 4.06 0.06 -11.82
N ILE A 79 3.43 0.95 -12.58
CA ILE A 79 3.50 2.40 -12.37
C ILE A 79 2.94 2.77 -10.98
N LEU A 80 1.75 2.26 -10.63
CA LEU A 80 1.13 2.53 -9.34
C LEU A 80 1.97 2.02 -8.14
N LEU A 81 2.66 0.89 -8.30
CA LEU A 81 3.56 0.36 -7.28
C LEU A 81 4.82 1.23 -7.11
N GLU A 82 5.32 1.84 -8.19
CA GLU A 82 6.42 2.81 -8.12
C GLU A 82 5.99 4.13 -7.43
N GLU A 83 4.78 4.60 -7.73
CA GLU A 83 4.16 5.76 -7.07
C GLU A 83 3.98 5.49 -5.57
N LEU A 84 3.44 4.33 -5.20
CA LEU A 84 3.31 3.90 -3.81
C LEU A 84 4.67 3.81 -3.12
N SER A 85 5.69 3.25 -3.78
CA SER A 85 7.06 3.18 -3.25
C SER A 85 7.62 4.56 -2.96
N THR A 86 7.40 5.50 -3.88
CA THR A 86 7.85 6.89 -3.74
C THR A 86 7.15 7.58 -2.59
N PHE A 87 5.83 7.44 -2.48
CA PHE A 87 5.05 8.01 -1.39
C PHE A 87 5.51 7.50 -0.03
N LEU A 88 5.63 6.17 0.13
CA LEU A 88 6.03 5.56 1.40
C LEU A 88 7.41 6.01 1.87
N LYS A 89 8.36 6.23 0.95
CA LYS A 89 9.69 6.77 1.27
C LYS A 89 9.65 8.19 1.84
N THR A 90 8.62 8.98 1.53
CA THR A 90 8.45 10.32 2.13
C THR A 90 7.92 10.29 3.56
N LYS A 91 7.47 9.12 4.04
CA LYS A 91 6.89 8.89 5.37
C LYS A 91 7.81 8.11 6.31
N ASN A 92 9.02 7.78 5.83
CA ASN A 92 10.08 7.12 6.60
C ASN A 92 11.02 8.13 7.26
#